data_AF-A0A354MCJ8-F1
#
_entry.id   AF-A0A354MCJ8-F1
#
_cell.length_a   1.000
_cell.length_b   1.000
_cell.length_c   1.000
_cell.angle_alpha   90.00
_cell.angle_beta   90.00
_cell.angle_gamma   90.00
#
_symmetry.space_group_name_H-M   'P 1'
#
loop_
_entity.id
_entity.type
_entity.pdbx_description
1 polymer ?
#
loop_
_entity_poly.entity_id
_entity_poly.type
_entity_poly.pdbx_seq_one_letter_code
_entity_poly.pdbx_strand_id
1 'polypeptide(L)'
;MKIIKEKLQFDESLKQRLEFICEFAKVKPIFLNGSIRKIEKTNLSYIEPHRVIIKNTTFLIFNYSNDVYISNLAKKIKLSELEKYLKSI
;
A
#
# COMPACT_ATOMS: atom_id res chain seq x y z
N MET A 1 9.31 -1.25 27.53
CA MET A 1 9.61 -0.93 26.11
C MET A 1 8.45 -0.11 25.58
N LYS A 2 8.67 1.18 25.27
CA LYS A 2 7.61 2.03 24.69
C LYS A 2 7.68 1.97 23.17
N ILE A 3 6.53 1.90 22.50
CA ILE A 3 6.41 1.92 21.05
C ILE A 3 5.68 3.20 20.67
N ILE A 4 6.35 4.07 19.92
CA ILE A 4 5.78 5.31 19.40
C ILE A 4 5.16 4.98 18.04
N LYS A 5 3.87 5.30 17.87
CA LYS A 5 3.15 5.10 16.60
C LYS A 5 2.93 6.45 15.92
N GLU A 6 3.44 6.57 14.71
CA GLU A 6 3.24 7.73 13.85
C GLU A 6 2.48 7.27 12.59
N LYS A 7 1.45 8.01 12.19
CA LYS A 7 0.67 7.69 10.99
C LYS A 7 1.48 8.10 9.75
N LEU A 8 1.63 7.19 8.80
CA LEU A 8 2.32 7.48 7.55
C LEU A 8 1.32 8.06 6.55
N GLN A 9 1.70 9.11 5.83
CA GLN A 9 0.86 9.67 4.77
C GLN A 9 1.16 8.96 3.46
N PHE A 10 0.15 8.79 2.62
CA PHE A 10 0.36 8.32 1.25
C PHE A 10 1.10 9.40 0.46
N ASP A 11 2.07 9.01 -0.34
CA ASP A 11 2.64 9.93 -1.32
C ASP A 11 1.56 10.29 -2.34
N GLU A 12 1.37 11.58 -2.57
CA GLU A 12 0.33 12.09 -3.48
C GLU A 12 0.48 11.53 -4.89
N SER A 13 1.72 11.42 -5.39
CA SER A 13 2.02 10.89 -6.72
C SER A 13 1.62 9.42 -6.86
N LEU A 14 1.86 8.60 -5.83
CA LEU A 14 1.45 7.20 -5.81
C LEU A 14 -0.06 7.07 -5.68
N LYS A 15 -0.68 7.87 -4.81
CA LYS A 15 -2.11 7.87 -4.61
C LYS A 15 -2.85 8.23 -5.89
N GLN A 16 -2.44 9.30 -6.57
CA GLN A 16 -3.02 9.71 -7.86
C GLN A 16 -2.87 8.61 -8.91
N ARG A 17 -1.68 7.99 -9.03
CA ARG A 17 -1.47 6.88 -9.97
C ARG A 17 -2.40 5.70 -9.69
N LEU A 18 -2.60 5.33 -8.42
CA LEU A 18 -3.50 4.26 -8.03
C LEU A 18 -4.96 4.61 -8.30
N GLU A 19 -5.37 5.85 -8.03
CA GLU A 19 -6.71 6.36 -8.35
C GLU A 19 -6.98 6.28 -9.86
N PHE A 20 -6.04 6.74 -10.69
CA PHE A 20 -6.13 6.62 -12.15
C PHE A 20 -6.28 5.16 -12.61
N ILE A 21 -5.42 4.26 -12.13
CA ILE A 21 -5.50 2.83 -12.51
C ILE A 21 -6.86 2.23 -12.11
N CYS A 22 -7.36 2.58 -10.92
CA CYS A 22 -8.66 2.11 -10.45
C CYS A 22 -9.82 2.68 -11.28
N GLU A 23 -9.73 3.96 -11.70
CA GLU A 23 -10.69 4.60 -12.58
C GLU A 23 -10.74 3.91 -13.95
N PHE A 24 -9.58 3.61 -14.56
CA PHE A 24 -9.49 2.85 -15.81
C PHE A 24 -10.09 1.44 -15.69
N ALA A 25 -9.89 0.78 -14.56
CA ALA A 25 -10.48 -0.52 -14.26
C ALA A 25 -11.95 -0.45 -13.78
N LYS A 26 -12.53 0.75 -13.65
CA LYS A 26 -13.89 1.01 -13.11
C LYS A 26 -14.13 0.36 -11.74
N VAL A 27 -13.11 0.32 -10.90
CA VAL A 27 -13.18 -0.24 -9.53
C VAL A 27 -13.06 0.86 -8.48
N LYS A 28 -13.72 0.69 -7.34
CA LYS A 28 -13.62 1.62 -6.19
C LYS A 28 -12.56 1.13 -5.21
N PRO A 29 -11.42 1.82 -5.07
CA PRO A 29 -10.42 1.50 -4.06
C PRO A 29 -10.78 2.12 -2.71
N ILE A 30 -10.46 1.41 -1.62
CA ILE A 30 -10.47 1.96 -0.26
C ILE A 30 -9.02 2.08 0.19
N PHE A 31 -8.56 3.32 0.38
CA PHE A 31 -7.20 3.61 0.85
C PHE A 31 -7.16 3.70 2.38
N LEU A 32 -6.26 2.93 2.98
CA LEU A 32 -5.99 2.90 4.40
C LEU A 32 -4.50 3.17 4.61
N ASN A 33 -4.21 4.24 5.35
CA ASN A 33 -2.84 4.62 5.64
C ASN A 33 -2.15 3.62 6.57
N GLY A 34 -0.89 3.34 6.28
CA GLY A 34 0.04 2.63 7.14
C GLY A 34 0.51 3.49 8.31
N SER A 35 1.43 2.92 9.10
CA SER A 35 2.02 3.59 10.25
C SER A 35 3.46 3.16 10.44
N ILE A 36 4.29 4.06 10.95
CA ILE A 36 5.63 3.70 11.41
C ILE A 36 5.59 3.55 12.93
N ARG A 37 6.15 2.43 13.40
CA ARG A 37 6.23 2.10 14.82
C ARG A 37 7.70 2.09 15.20
N LYS A 38 8.10 3.04 16.04
CA LYS A 38 9.48 3.16 16.53
C LYS A 38 9.59 2.61 17.93
N ILE A 39 10.63 1.83 18.18
CA ILE A 39 10.93 1.33 19.53
C ILE A 39 11.79 2.39 20.21
N GLU A 40 11.27 2.96 21.29
CA GLU A 40 11.94 4.03 22.05
C GLU A 40 13.35 3.60 22.49
N LYS A 41 14.34 4.50 22.34
CA LYS A 41 15.77 4.28 22.66
C LYS A 41 16.50 3.25 21.79
N THR A 42 15.93 2.87 20.65
CA THR A 42 16.62 2.03 19.65
C THR A 42 16.44 2.61 18.25
N ASN A 43 17.29 2.19 17.32
CA ASN A 43 17.16 2.55 15.89
C ASN A 43 16.19 1.62 15.14
N LEU A 44 15.48 0.74 15.86
CA LEU A 44 14.54 -0.20 15.26
C LEU A 44 13.20 0.51 15.00
N SER A 45 12.84 0.55 13.72
CA SER A 45 11.53 1.00 13.27
C SER A 45 10.88 -0.08 12.42
N TYR A 46 9.59 -0.28 12.65
CA TYR A 46 8.73 -1.15 11.86
C TYR A 46 7.81 -0.29 11.00
N ILE A 47 7.79 -0.54 9.69
CA ILE A 47 6.92 0.15 8.74
C ILE A 47 5.75 -0.75 8.42
N GLU A 48 4.57 -0.36 8.85
CA GLU A 48 3.32 -0.96 8.43
C GLU A 48 2.94 -0.42 7.04
N PRO A 49 2.75 -1.28 6.03
CA PRO A 49 2.42 -0.85 4.68
C PRO A 49 1.05 -0.16 4.66
N HIS A 50 0.86 0.67 3.64
CA HIS A 50 -0.46 1.13 3.29
C HIS A 50 -1.30 0.00 2.73
N ARG A 51 -2.60 0.03 2.99
CA ARG A 51 -3.56 -0.96 2.52
C ARG A 51 -4.50 -0.33 1.51
N VAL A 52 -4.65 -0.97 0.36
CA VAL A 52 -5.63 -0.59 -0.65
C VAL A 52 -6.55 -1.78 -0.88
N ILE A 53 -7.83 -1.64 -0.57
CA ILE A 53 -8.81 -2.71 -0.76
C ILE A 53 -9.55 -2.47 -2.07
N ILE A 54 -9.50 -3.44 -2.98
CA ILE A 54 -10.18 -3.41 -4.28
C ILE A 54 -10.86 -4.75 -4.49
N LYS A 55 -12.18 -4.77 -4.73
CA LYS A 55 -12.98 -6.01 -4.93
C LYS A 55 -12.65 -7.11 -3.89
N ASN A 56 -12.60 -6.76 -2.60
CA ASN A 56 -12.23 -7.63 -1.46
C ASN A 56 -10.78 -8.15 -1.45
N THR A 57 -9.96 -7.81 -2.44
CA THR A 57 -8.53 -8.11 -2.42
C THR A 57 -7.79 -6.97 -1.71
N THR A 58 -6.95 -7.33 -0.74
CA THR A 58 -6.11 -6.36 -0.04
C THR A 58 -4.76 -6.24 -0.75
N PHE A 59 -4.40 -5.04 -1.15
CA PHE A 59 -3.10 -4.71 -1.70
C PHE A 59 -2.27 -3.98 -0.65
N LEU A 60 -1.02 -4.36 -0.48
CA LEU A 60 -0.08 -3.70 0.42
C LEU A 60 0.92 -2.88 -0.40
N ILE A 61 1.04 -1.61 -0.06
CA ILE A 61 1.82 -0.63 -0.82
C ILE A 61 2.76 0.12 0.11
N PHE A 62 3.96 0.37 -0.36
CA PHE A 62 4.97 1.17 0.34
C PHE A 62 5.27 2.41 -0.49
N ASN A 63 5.38 3.58 0.14
CA ASN A 63 5.67 4.85 -0.56
C ASN A 63 6.97 4.79 -1.38
N TYR A 64 7.97 4.07 -0.89
CA TYR A 64 9.29 4.00 -1.52
C TYR A 64 9.49 2.77 -2.41
N SER A 65 8.41 2.04 -2.75
CA SER A 65 8.49 0.82 -3.55
C SER A 65 7.65 0.89 -4.81
N ASN A 66 8.17 0.34 -5.90
CA ASN A 66 7.44 0.15 -7.15
C ASN A 66 6.65 -1.16 -7.18
N ASP A 67 6.82 -2.01 -6.16
CA ASP A 67 6.15 -3.29 -6.04
C ASP A 67 4.88 -3.13 -5.20
N VAL A 68 3.80 -3.73 -5.69
CA VAL A 68 2.52 -3.85 -4.99
C VAL A 68 2.34 -5.30 -4.57
N TYR A 69 2.08 -5.51 -3.29
CA TYR A 69 1.89 -6.84 -2.72
C TYR A 69 0.41 -7.21 -2.68
N ILE A 70 0.09 -8.46 -2.95
CA ILE A 70 -1.30 -8.96 -3.03
C ILE A 70 -1.54 -9.88 -1.85
N SER A 71 -2.47 -9.52 -0.96
CA SER A 71 -2.89 -10.23 0.25
C SER A 71 -1.82 -10.42 1.34
N ASN A 72 -0.57 -10.71 0.95
CA ASN A 72 0.55 -10.96 1.84
C ASN A 72 1.85 -10.40 1.23
N LEU A 73 2.95 -10.47 1.99
CA LEU A 73 4.27 -9.98 1.54
C LEU A 73 5.03 -10.97 0.64
N ALA A 74 4.45 -12.13 0.31
CA ALA A 74 5.08 -13.15 -0.53
C ALA A 74 4.75 -12.94 -2.03
N LYS A 75 3.52 -12.56 -2.34
CA LYS A 75 3.07 -12.29 -3.70
C LYS A 75 3.18 -10.80 -4.01
N LYS A 76 4.02 -10.45 -4.97
CA LYS A 76 4.20 -9.08 -5.44
C LYS A 76 4.07 -8.97 -6.95
N ILE A 77 3.56 -7.85 -7.40
CA ILE A 77 3.44 -7.44 -8.80
C ILE A 77 3.98 -6.03 -8.95
N LYS A 78 4.43 -5.65 -10.14
CA LYS A 78 4.83 -4.27 -10.39
C LYS A 78 3.60 -3.37 -10.48
N LEU A 79 3.75 -2.11 -10.11
CA LEU A 79 2.67 -1.12 -10.28
C LEU A 79 2.18 -1.02 -11.74
N SER A 80 3.08 -1.22 -12.71
CA SER A 80 2.76 -1.29 -14.15
C SER A 80 1.86 -2.46 -14.55
N GLU A 81 1.86 -3.54 -13.78
CA GLU A 81 1.07 -4.75 -14.04
C GLU A 81 -0.25 -4.76 -13.25
N LEU A 82 -0.43 -3.81 -12.32
CA LEU A 82 -1.63 -3.68 -11.50
C LEU A 82 -2.89 -3.54 -12.35
N GLU A 83 -2.85 -2.75 -13.43
CA GLU A 83 -3.99 -2.56 -14.32
C GLU A 83 -4.43 -3.88 -14.97
N LYS A 84 -3.47 -4.66 -15.49
CA LYS A 84 -3.75 -5.96 -16.10
C LYS A 84 -4.33 -6.93 -15.07
N TYR A 85 -3.77 -6.93 -13.86
CA TYR A 85 -4.26 -7.76 -12.77
C TYR A 85 -5.71 -7.41 -12.39
N LEU A 86 -6.02 -6.12 -12.25
CA LEU A 86 -7.36 -5.64 -11.93
C LEU A 86 -8.39 -5.91 -13.03
N LYS A 87 -7.98 -5.99 -14.30
CA LYS A 87 -8.85 -6.40 -15.41
C LYS A 87 -9.10 -7.90 -15.46
N SER A 88 -8.20 -8.71 -14.90
CA SER A 88 -8.33 -10.17 -14.85
C SER A 88 -9.24 -10.66 -13.72
N ILE A 89 -9.61 -9.78 -12.78
CA ILE A 89 -10.54 -9.99 -11.65
C ILE A 89 -11.83 -9.23 -11.92
#